data_AF-A0A7I7JJZ7-F1
#
_entry.id   AF-A0A7I7JJZ7-F1
#
_cell.length_a   1.000
_cell.length_b   1.000
_cell.length_c   1.000
_cell.angle_alpha   90.00
_cell.angle_beta   90.00
_cell.angle_gamma   90.00
#
_symmetry.space_group_name_H-M   'P 1'
#
loop_
_entity.id
_entity.type
_entity.pdbx_description
1 polymer ?
#
loop_
_entity_poly.entity_id
_entity_poly.type
_entity_poly.pdbx_seq_one_letter_code
_entity_poly.pdbx_strand_id
1 'polypeptide(L)' 'MNELAFVETDGRSRVVLPGRPNQRYVMRENPDGSLLLQPARVVTDAQHEFDTDPELRDLLSRAAASPTVRRTRVRRT' A
#
# COMPACT_ATOMS: atom_id res chain seq x y z
N MET A 1 6.95 23.06 16.96
CA MET A 1 5.82 23.14 17.90
C MET A 1 4.58 22.84 17.07
N ASN A 2 3.89 21.72 17.32
CA ASN A 2 2.65 21.44 16.58
C ASN A 2 1.60 22.40 17.10
N GLU A 3 1.21 23.36 16.26
CA GLU A 3 0.12 24.27 16.56
C GLU A 3 -1.19 23.48 16.48
N LEU A 4 -2.01 23.57 17.53
CA LEU A 4 -3.33 22.95 17.54
C LEU A 4 -4.21 23.74 16.56
N ALA A 5 -4.67 23.08 15.51
CA ALA A 5 -5.63 23.65 14.57
C ALA A 5 -7.03 23.13 14.91
N PHE A 6 -7.98 24.05 15.09
CA PHE A 6 -9.40 23.68 15.13
C PHE A 6 -9.86 23.26 13.74
N VAL A 7 -10.58 22.14 13.68
CA VAL A 7 -11.21 21.63 12.46
C VAL A 7 -12.65 21.25 12.78
N GLU A 8 -13.53 21.43 11.80
CA GLU A 8 -14.97 21.14 11.94
C GLU A 8 -15.41 20.23 10.80
N THR A 9 -16.33 19.31 11.10
CA THR A 9 -16.96 18.46 10.10
C THR A 9 -18.09 19.19 9.40
N ASP A 10 -18.20 19.04 8.07
CA ASP A 10 -19.36 19.52 7.34
C ASP A 10 -20.60 18.61 7.53
N GLY A 11 -21.75 19.01 6.97
CA GLY A 11 -23.00 18.23 7.01
C GLY A 11 -22.95 16.87 6.30
N ARG A 12 -21.80 16.47 5.74
CA ARG A 12 -21.55 15.16 5.11
C ARG A 12 -20.51 14.36 5.90
N SER A 13 -20.21 14.75 7.13
CA SER A 13 -19.22 14.14 8.01
C SER A 13 -17.80 14.16 7.44
N ARG A 14 -17.44 15.18 6.66
CA ARG A 14 -16.08 15.36 6.11
C ARG A 14 -15.32 16.40 6.90
N VAL A 15 -14.05 16.16 7.14
CA VAL A 15 -13.14 17.12 7.78
C VAL A 15 -12.00 17.47 6.82
N VAL A 16 -11.66 18.77 6.75
CA VAL A 16 -10.48 19.24 6.04
C VAL A 16 -9.29 19.18 6.99
N LEU A 17 -8.19 18.58 6.54
CA LEU A 17 -6.92 18.56 7.28
C LEU A 17 -5.99 19.64 6.69
N PRO A 18 -5.83 20.81 7.35
CA PRO A 18 -5.05 21.92 6.79
C PRO A 18 -3.60 21.51 6.52
N GLY A 19 -3.07 21.95 5.37
CA GLY A 19 -1.68 21.66 4.96
C GLY A 19 -1.41 20.20 4.56
N ARG A 20 -2.44 19.34 4.48
CA ARG A 20 -2.30 17.96 3.99
C ARG A 20 -2.87 17.83 2.57
N PRO A 21 -2.14 17.20 1.63
CA PRO A 21 -2.70 16.86 0.33
C PRO A 21 -3.77 15.78 0.47
N ASN A 22 -4.55 15.55 -0.60
CA ASN A 22 -5.47 14.42 -0.65
C ASN A 22 -4.69 13.10 -0.52
N GLN A 23 -4.87 12.41 0.61
CA GLN A 23 -4.18 11.17 0.97
C GLN A 23 -5.16 10.24 1.68
N ARG A 24 -4.92 8.92 1.56
CA ARG A 24 -5.69 7.91 2.29
C ARG A 24 -5.12 7.70 3.68
N TYR A 25 -6.02 7.53 4.64
CA TYR A 25 -5.70 7.24 6.03
C TYR A 25 -6.47 6.01 6.50
N VAL A 26 -5.83 5.20 7.33
CA VAL A 26 -6.54 4.27 8.22
C VAL A 26 -6.94 5.08 9.45
N MET A 27 -8.23 5.02 9.78
CA MET A 27 -8.79 5.65 10.97
C MET A 27 -8.97 4.60 12.05
N ARG A 28 -8.50 4.91 13.25
CA ARG A 28 -8.79 4.15 14.47
C ARG A 28 -9.41 5.09 15.50
N GLU A 29 -10.52 4.67 16.08
CA GLU A 29 -11.07 5.29 17.27
C GLU A 29 -10.44 4.63 18.49
N ASN A 30 -9.85 5.43 19.36
CA ASN A 30 -9.25 4.97 20.61
C ASN A 30 -10.31 4.97 21.73
N PRO A 31 -10.10 4.23 22.83
CA PRO A 31 -11.08 4.13 23.92
C PRO A 31 -11.44 5.46 24.61
N ASP A 32 -10.57 6.47 24.49
CA ASP A 32 -10.79 7.82 25.02
C ASP A 32 -11.63 8.71 24.08
N GLY A 33 -12.13 8.16 22.96
CA GLY A 33 -12.88 8.88 21.93
C GLY A 33 -12.00 9.68 20.96
N SER A 34 -10.67 9.60 21.08
CA SER A 34 -9.78 10.25 20.13
C SER A 34 -9.71 9.47 18.81
N LEU A 35 -9.65 10.20 17.69
CA LEU A 35 -9.46 9.64 16.36
C LEU A 35 -7.98 9.72 15.95
N LEU A 36 -7.37 8.58 15.67
CA LEU A 36 -6.04 8.48 15.09
C LEU A 36 -6.14 8.23 13.58
N LEU A 37 -5.57 9.13 12.78
CA LEU A 37 -5.45 8.99 11.33
C LEU A 37 -4.00 8.65 10.96
N GLN A 38 -3.77 7.46 10.40
CA GLN A 38 -2.44 7.04 9.95
C GLN A 38 -2.40 6.95 8.42
N PRO A 39 -1.44 7.61 7.74
CA PRO A 39 -1.30 7.48 6.30
C PRO A 39 -1.23 6.02 5.87
N ALA A 40 -2.03 5.65 4.88
CA ALA A 40 -2.14 4.27 4.43
C ALA A 40 -2.02 4.16 2.92
N ARG A 41 -1.38 3.08 2.46
CA ARG A 41 -1.37 2.67 1.06
C ARG A 41 -2.20 1.40 0.97
N VAL A 42 -3.20 1.41 0.10
CA VAL A 42 -3.95 0.20 -0.23
C VAL A 42 -3.16 -0.54 -1.29
N VAL A 43 -2.71 -1.74 -0.95
CA VAL A 43 -1.97 -2.64 -1.83
C VAL A 43 -2.80 -3.91 -2.05
N THR A 44 -2.54 -4.63 -3.12
CA THR A 44 -3.14 -5.96 -3.33
C THR A 44 -2.48 -6.98 -2.41
N ASP A 45 -3.15 -8.11 -2.15
CA ASP A 45 -2.59 -9.19 -1.34
C ASP A 45 -1.24 -9.68 -1.90
N ALA A 46 -1.15 -9.83 -3.23
CA ALA A 46 0.10 -10.22 -3.90
C ALA A 46 1.24 -9.20 -3.71
N GLN A 47 0.93 -7.89 -3.72
CA GLN A 47 1.93 -6.86 -3.47
C GLN A 47 2.36 -6.86 -2.00
N HIS A 48 1.43 -7.04 -1.08
CA HIS A 48 1.73 -7.16 0.35
C HIS A 48 2.63 -8.36 0.64
N GLU A 49 2.34 -9.52 0.04
CA GLU A 49 3.15 -10.73 0.14
C GLU A 49 4.56 -10.48 -0.41
N PHE A 50 4.66 -9.90 -1.60
CA PHE A 50 5.94 -9.51 -2.20
C PHE A 50 6.74 -8.55 -1.31
N ASP A 51 6.11 -7.54 -0.71
CA ASP A 51 6.81 -6.54 0.11
C ASP A 51 7.27 -7.11 1.47
N THR A 52 6.53 -8.09 2.01
CA THR A 52 6.73 -8.61 3.38
C THR A 52 7.61 -9.86 3.41
N ASP A 53 7.60 -10.67 2.35
CA ASP A 53 8.36 -11.92 2.27
C ASP A 53 9.68 -11.74 1.50
N PRO A 54 10.85 -11.77 2.18
CA PRO A 54 12.15 -11.72 1.49
C PRO A 54 12.47 -12.98 0.70
N GLU A 55 12.02 -14.16 1.13
CA GLU A 55 12.31 -15.43 0.44
C GLU A 55 11.55 -15.49 -0.89
N LEU A 56 10.30 -15.03 -0.91
CA LEU A 56 9.53 -14.87 -2.13
C LEU A 56 10.23 -13.93 -3.12
N ARG A 57 10.74 -12.78 -2.64
CA ARG A 57 11.49 -11.84 -3.48
C ARG A 57 12.74 -12.46 -4.08
N ASP A 58 13.49 -13.23 -3.29
CA ASP A 58 14.69 -13.94 -3.75
C ASP A 58 14.35 -15.03 -4.77
N LEU A 59 13.26 -15.77 -4.56
CA LEU A 59 12.76 -16.76 -5.52
C LEU A 59 12.40 -16.10 -6.85
N LEU A 60 11.60 -15.03 -6.82
CA LEU A 60 11.15 -14.32 -8.01
C LEU A 60 12.33 -13.66 -8.75
N SER A 61 13.28 -13.09 -8.02
CA SER A 61 14.52 -12.51 -8.59
C SER A 61 15.34 -13.57 -9.33
N ARG A 62 15.56 -14.74 -8.71
CA ARG A 62 16.26 -15.86 -9.36
C ARG A 62 15.52 -16.40 -10.58
N ALA A 63 14.19 -16.53 -10.48
CA ALA A 63 13.36 -16.99 -11.58
C ALA A 63 13.42 -16.02 -12.77
N ALA A 64 13.37 -14.71 -12.52
CA ALA A 64 13.45 -13.67 -13.54
C ALA A 64 14.83 -13.62 -14.23
N ALA A 65 15.91 -13.93 -13.50
CA ALA A 65 17.26 -14.01 -14.04
C ALA A 65 17.56 -15.32 -14.80
N SER A 66 16.68 -16.33 -14.67
CA SER A 66 16.89 -17.63 -15.31
C SER A 66 16.69 -17.56 -16.83
N PRO A 67 17.57 -18.18 -17.64
CA PRO A 67 17.39 -18.23 -19.09
C PRO A 67 16.08 -18.92 -19.47
N THR A 68 15.24 -18.25 -20.25
CA THR A 68 14.03 -18.90 -20.78
C THR A 68 14.44 -20.02 -21.74
N VAL A 69 14.06 -21.26 -21.44
CA VAL A 69 14.33 -22.41 -22.31
C VAL A 69 13.55 -22.22 -23.62
N ARG A 70 14.26 -21.87 -24.69
CA ARG A 70 13.69 -21.84 -26.04
C ARG A 70 13.74 -23.24 -26.63
N ARG A 71 12.57 -23.88 -26.76
CA ARG A 71 12.46 -25.12 -27.55
C ARG A 71 12.39 -24.76 -29.02
N THR A 72 13.42 -25.13 -29.78
CA THR A 72 13.39 -25.07 -31.23
C THR A 72 12.32 -26.03 -31.73
N ARG A 73 11.26 -25.49 -32.36
CA ARG A 73 10.21 -26.30 -32.99
C ARG A 73 10.79 -26.97 -34.23
N VAL A 74 11.14 -28.25 -34.13
CA VAL A 74 11.55 -29.05 -35.28
C VAL A 74 10.28 -29.44 -36.05
N ARG A 75 10.09 -28.85 -37.23
CA ARG A 75 9.03 -29.25 -38.16
C ARG A 75 9.45 -30.57 -38.80
N ARG A 76 8.72 -31.65 -38.52
CA ARG A 76 8.88 -32.92 -39.25
C ARG A 76 8.28 -32.74 -40.65
N THR A 77 9.11 -32.91 -41.67
CA THR A 77 8.71 -33.05 -43.08
C THR A 77 8.45 -34.52 -43.39
#